data_AF-A0A357VLE1-F1
#
_entry.id   AF-A0A357VLE1-F1
#
_cell.length_a   1.000
_cell.length_b   1.000
_cell.length_c   1.000
_cell.angle_alpha   90.00
_cell.angle_beta   90.00
_cell.angle_gamma   90.00
#
_symmetry.space_group_name_H-M   'P 1'
#
loop_
_entity.id
_entity.type
_entity.pdbx_description
1 polymer ?
#
loop_
_entity_poly.entity_id
_entity_poly.type
_entity_poly.pdbx_seq_one_letter_code
_entity_poly.pdbx_strand_id
1 'polypeptide(L)' 'ITVAGLVVGKDIIEQLKGKAKGKTLVIPRVMLKEGSDIFLDDVKVREVEDALGAEVIVSEVDGRDFLQKIYRGR' A
#
# COMPACT_ATOMS: atom_id res chain seq x y z
N ILE A 1 12.51 5.25 -16.17
CA ILE A 1 11.05 5.38 -16.07
C ILE A 1 10.55 4.29 -15.13
N THR A 2 10.44 4.59 -13.83
CA THR A 2 9.93 3.67 -12.81
C THR A 2 8.40 3.74 -12.80
N VAL A 3 7.76 3.01 -13.72
CA VAL A 3 6.29 3.01 -13.82
C VAL A 3 5.72 1.97 -12.86
N ALA A 4 5.20 2.42 -11.72
CA ALA A 4 4.21 1.70 -10.92
C ALA A 4 2.79 2.30 -11.07
N GLY A 5 2.65 3.33 -11.92
CA GLY A 5 1.50 4.25 -11.99
C GLY A 5 0.22 3.71 -12.62
N LEU A 6 -0.19 2.48 -12.28
CA LEU A 6 -1.52 1.97 -12.62
C LEU A 6 -2.32 1.51 -11.40
N VAL A 7 -1.68 1.27 -10.25
CA VAL A 7 -2.40 0.88 -9.03
C VAL A 7 -2.68 2.14 -8.21
N VAL A 8 -3.94 2.54 -8.16
CA VAL A 8 -4.45 3.67 -7.38
C VAL A 8 -5.13 3.20 -6.09
N GLY A 9 -5.31 4.09 -5.11
CA GLY A 9 -5.87 3.72 -3.80
C GLY A 9 -7.28 3.12 -3.92
N LYS A 10 -8.12 3.66 -4.81
CA LYS A 10 -9.45 3.12 -5.12
C LYS A 10 -9.42 1.68 -5.63
N ASP A 11 -8.51 1.35 -6.55
CA ASP A 11 -8.40 -0.01 -7.10
C ASP A 11 -8.05 -1.02 -6.00
N ILE A 12 -7.16 -0.64 -5.07
CA ILE A 12 -6.80 -1.47 -3.92
C ILE A 12 -8.04 -1.72 -3.05
N ILE A 13 -8.80 -0.66 -2.74
CA ILE A 13 -10.02 -0.76 -1.94
C ILE A 13 -11.02 -1.70 -2.64
N GLU A 14 -11.32 -1.50 -3.92
CA GLU A 14 -12.32 -2.27 -4.65
C GLU A 14 -11.94 -3.75 -4.79
N GLN A 15 -10.68 -4.06 -5.10
CA GLN A 15 -10.24 -5.43 -5.31
C GLN A 15 -10.08 -6.23 -4.01
N LEU A 16 -9.73 -5.56 -2.91
CA LEU A 16 -9.43 -6.21 -1.62
C LEU A 16 -10.56 -6.10 -0.61
N LYS A 17 -11.64 -5.36 -0.92
CA LYS A 17 -12.82 -5.25 -0.05
C LYS A 17 -13.33 -6.64 0.35
N GLY A 18 -13.38 -6.89 1.66
CA GLY A 18 -13.83 -8.17 2.22
C GLY A 18 -12.80 -9.31 2.20
N LYS A 19 -11.61 -9.13 1.63
CA LYS A 19 -10.53 -10.15 1.59
C LYS A 19 -9.30 -9.81 2.43
N ALA A 20 -9.10 -8.52 2.73
CA ALA A 20 -7.93 -8.00 3.44
C ALA A 20 -8.15 -7.76 4.95
N LYS A 21 -9.37 -7.96 5.47
CA LYS A 21 -9.70 -7.70 6.88
C LYS A 21 -8.77 -8.50 7.82
N GLY A 22 -8.07 -7.80 8.71
CA GLY A 22 -7.12 -8.38 9.66
C GLY A 22 -5.79 -8.82 9.05
N LYS A 23 -5.47 -8.41 7.82
CA LYS A 23 -4.18 -8.69 7.16
C LYS A 23 -3.33 -7.41 7.10
N THR A 24 -2.05 -7.60 6.82
CA THR A 24 -1.11 -6.52 6.54
C THR A 24 -0.89 -6.42 5.04
N LEU A 25 -1.07 -5.22 4.49
CA LEU A 25 -0.83 -4.89 3.09
C LEU A 25 0.49 -4.14 2.97
N VAL A 26 1.46 -4.70 2.23
CA VAL A 26 2.73 -4.02 1.97
C VAL A 26 2.66 -3.35 0.60
N ILE A 27 2.75 -2.03 0.56
CA ILE A 27 2.75 -1.25 -0.69
C ILE A 27 4.10 -0.56 -0.89
N PRO A 28 4.66 -0.52 -2.10
CA PRO A 28 5.87 0.24 -2.36
C PRO A 28 5.59 1.75 -2.38
N ARG A 29 6.53 2.56 -1.90
CA ARG A 29 6.44 4.03 -1.84
C ARG A 29 6.15 4.68 -3.19
N VAL A 30 6.55 4.05 -4.29
CA VAL A 30 6.27 4.53 -5.66
C VAL A 30 4.78 4.55 -6.03
N MET A 31 3.91 3.91 -5.25
CA MET A 31 2.46 4.04 -5.41
C MET A 31 1.90 5.33 -4.78
N LEU A 32 2.69 6.01 -3.95
CA LEU A 32 2.33 7.25 -3.28
C LEU A 32 2.94 8.45 -4.00
N LYS A 33 2.28 9.59 -3.88
CA LYS A 33 2.80 10.90 -4.29
C LYS A 33 4.07 11.20 -3.48
N GLU A 34 5.08 11.73 -4.17
CA GLU A 34 6.40 11.95 -3.60
C GLU A 34 6.34 12.76 -2.30
N GLY A 35 6.92 12.21 -1.22
CA GLY A 35 6.94 12.87 0.09
C GLY A 35 5.61 12.87 0.87
N SER A 36 4.61 12.08 0.47
CA SER A 36 3.30 12.05 1.13
C SER A 36 2.70 10.65 1.28
N ASP A 37 1.71 10.51 2.17
CA ASP A 37 0.93 9.27 2.38
C ASP A 37 -0.36 9.25 1.52
N ILE A 38 -0.28 9.85 0.33
CA ILE A 38 -1.42 10.04 -0.58
C ILE A 38 -1.11 9.29 -1.87
N PHE A 39 -2.03 8.45 -2.33
CA PHE A 39 -1.96 7.79 -3.63
C PHE A 39 -2.12 8.77 -4.79
N LEU A 40 -1.84 8.32 -6.02
CA LEU A 40 -1.97 9.17 -7.22
C LEU A 40 -3.40 9.70 -7.45
N ASP A 41 -4.43 9.00 -6.95
CA ASP A 41 -5.85 9.33 -7.03
C ASP A 41 -6.38 10.15 -5.84
N ASP A 42 -5.48 10.77 -5.06
CA ASP A 42 -5.80 11.58 -3.87
C ASP A 42 -6.39 10.83 -2.68
N VAL A 43 -6.44 9.49 -2.75
CA VAL A 43 -6.79 8.63 -1.61
C VAL A 43 -5.63 8.60 -0.63
N LYS A 44 -5.91 8.71 0.68
CA LYS A 44 -4.89 8.54 1.73
C LYS A 44 -4.70 7.08 2.09
N VAL A 45 -3.50 6.73 2.54
CA VAL A 45 -3.21 5.39 3.10
C VAL A 45 -4.22 5.01 4.19
N ARG A 46 -4.54 5.94 5.10
CA ARG A 46 -5.54 5.71 6.16
C ARG A 46 -6.94 5.36 5.64
N GLU A 47 -7.36 5.96 4.53
CA GLU A 47 -8.66 5.66 3.94
C GLU A 47 -8.69 4.22 3.39
N VAL A 48 -7.56 3.72 2.90
CA VAL A 48 -7.41 2.32 2.47
C VAL A 48 -7.42 1.39 3.70
N GLU A 49 -6.70 1.75 4.77
CA GLU A 49 -6.69 0.99 6.03
C GLU A 49 -8.10 0.84 6.62
N ASP A 50 -8.83 1.94 6.72
CA ASP A 50 -10.20 1.98 7.25
C ASP A 50 -11.17 1.20 6.35
N ALA A 51 -11.07 1.35 5.03
CA ALA A 51 -11.96 0.68 4.09
C ALA A 51 -11.74 -0.84 4.03
N LEU A 52 -10.49 -1.30 4.22
CA LEU A 52 -10.13 -2.72 4.16
C LEU A 52 -10.12 -3.39 5.54
N GLY A 53 -10.03 -2.61 6.63
CA GLY A 53 -9.77 -3.12 7.96
C GLY A 53 -8.43 -3.86 8.03
N ALA A 54 -7.43 -3.32 7.34
CA ALA A 54 -6.11 -3.92 7.12
C ALA A 54 -5.02 -2.88 7.49
N GLU A 55 -3.89 -3.34 8.01
CA GLU A 55 -2.74 -2.48 8.27
C GLU A 55 -1.96 -2.26 6.98
N VAL A 56 -1.65 -1.01 6.60
CA VAL A 56 -0.90 -0.72 5.37
C VAL A 56 0.52 -0.29 5.72
N ILE A 57 1.50 -1.07 5.27
CA ILE A 57 2.92 -0.78 5.46
C ILE A 57 3.52 -0.29 4.15
N VAL A 58 4.08 0.92 4.18
CA VAL A 58 4.81 1.47 3.05
C VAL A 58 6.24 0.92 3.06
N SER A 59 6.64 0.23 2.01
CA SER A 59 8.01 -0.22 1.74
C SER A 59 8.73 0.83 0.91
N GLU A 60 9.93 1.24 1.34
CA GLU A 60 10.81 2.01 0.45
C GLU A 60 11.19 1.14 -0.75
N VAL A 61 11.60 1.75 -1.86
CA VAL A 61 12.11 1.03 -3.05
C VAL A 61 13.53 0.52 -2.78
N ASP A 62 13.68 -0.25 -1.72
CA ASP A 62 14.89 -0.97 -1.35
C ASP A 62 14.47 -2.44 -1.20
N GLY A 63 15.01 -3.30 -2.09
CA GLY A 63 14.70 -4.73 -2.08
C GLY A 63 15.03 -5.41 -0.76
N ARG A 64 15.95 -4.84 0.03
CA ARG A 64 16.30 -5.34 1.36
C ARG A 64 15.24 -5.00 2.41
N ASP A 65 14.69 -3.79 2.37
CA ASP A 65 13.60 -3.34 3.25
C ASP A 65 12.33 -4.17 3.00
N PHE A 66 12.02 -4.42 1.72
CA PHE A 66 10.89 -5.26 1.33
C PHE A 66 10.99 -6.69 1.89
N LEU A 67 12.15 -7.35 1.73
CA LEU A 67 12.39 -8.70 2.26
C LEU A 67 12.30 -8.74 3.79
N GLN A 68 12.78 -7.70 4.48
CA GLN A 68 12.73 -7.64 5.94
C GLN A 68 11.29 -7.48 6.46
N LYS A 69 10.46 -6.67 5.79
CA LYS A 69 9.05 -6.48 6.15
C LYS A 69 8.22 -7.75 5.96
N ILE A 70 8.43 -8.49 4.87
CA ILE A 70 7.77 -9.80 4.65
C ILE A 70 8.15 -10.81 5.74
N TYR A 71 9.42 -10.88 6.13
CA TYR A 71 9.87 -11.82 7.16
C TYR A 71 9.32 -11.51 8.56
N ARG A 72 9.03 -10.24 8.87
CA ARG A 72 8.49 -9.79 10.17
C ARG A 72 6.97 -9.90 10.29
N GLY A 73 6.24 -9.89 9.17
CA GLY A 73 4.77 -9.98 9.15
C GLY A 73 4.22 -11.42 9.16
N ARG A 74 5.02 -12.40 9.58
CA ARG A 74 4.63 -13.82 9.72
C ARG A 74 4.18 -14.14 11.13
#